data_AF-A0A8D9DPS2-F1
#
_entry.id   AF-A0A8D9DPS2-F1
#
_cell.length_a   1.000
_cell.length_b   1.000
_cell.length_c   1.000
_cell.angle_alpha   90.00
_cell.angle_beta   90.00
_cell.angle_gamma   90.00
#
_symmetry.space_group_name_H-M   'P 1'
#
loop_
_entity.id
_entity.type
_entity.pdbx_description
1 polymer ?
#
loop_
_entity_poly.entity_id
_entity_poly.type
_entity_poly.pdbx_seq_one_letter_code
_entity_poly.pdbx_strand_id
1 'polypeptide(L)'
;MVVMVCDSRVCLVRVDLEGVHNNKDGLVEISTKLMGQQNRVKVHREFKVCDGLLLCFRKNGNPLIWNPYLGQVRWIEPKRKLYISDETYCMGYDNKNTHKVLRLLYSGSTVQYEMYDLKSDSWRDLAVTCDWTIQHYREGLSLKGNNYFVAQRVKEVDQMGEYLICFDFTSERFRHCLDLQSNSRNGDSVILSSVRDEQLALLFYSVDTKIEANELTWINS
;
A
#
# COMPACT_ATOMS: atom_id res chain seq x y z
N MET A 1 -15.85 1.61 10.69
CA MET A 1 -16.19 0.78 9.52
C MET A 1 -14.91 0.10 9.09
N VAL A 2 -14.94 -1.21 8.86
CA VAL A 2 -13.78 -2.02 8.51
C VAL A 2 -13.99 -2.61 7.11
N VAL A 3 -12.93 -2.64 6.30
CA VAL A 3 -12.93 -3.26 4.98
C VAL A 3 -12.27 -4.64 5.11
N MET A 4 -12.96 -5.70 4.71
CA MET A 4 -12.47 -7.09 4.83
C MET A 4 -12.66 -7.85 3.52
N VAL A 5 -11.80 -8.83 3.23
CA VAL A 5 -12.03 -9.76 2.12
C VAL A 5 -12.62 -11.06 2.66
N CYS A 6 -13.83 -11.41 2.22
CA CYS A 6 -14.54 -12.65 2.53
C CYS A 6 -14.88 -13.39 1.24
N ASP A 7 -14.46 -14.65 1.10
CA ASP A 7 -14.69 -15.47 -0.11
C ASP A 7 -14.32 -14.78 -1.44
N SER A 8 -13.15 -14.13 -1.49
CA SER A 8 -12.71 -13.37 -2.69
C SER A 8 -13.61 -12.18 -3.05
N ARG A 9 -14.35 -11.62 -2.07
CA ARG A 9 -15.16 -10.40 -2.20
C ARG A 9 -14.74 -9.42 -1.12
N VAL A 10 -14.61 -8.14 -1.43
CA VAL A 10 -14.43 -7.14 -0.36
C VAL A 10 -15.79 -6.79 0.22
N CYS A 11 -15.87 -6.74 1.54
CA CYS A 11 -17.05 -6.47 2.33
C CYS A 11 -16.77 -5.29 3.27
N LEU A 12 -17.74 -4.38 3.36
CA LEU A 12 -17.76 -3.34 4.37
C LEU A 12 -18.45 -3.90 5.59
N VAL A 13 -17.76 -3.86 6.72
CA VAL A 13 -18.21 -4.42 7.98
C VAL A 13 -18.33 -3.30 9.00
N ARG A 14 -19.47 -3.26 9.70
CA ARG A 14 -19.64 -2.39 10.86
C ARG A 14 -19.34 -3.21 12.10
N VAL A 15 -18.28 -2.82 12.77
CA VAL A 15 -17.94 -3.36 14.08
C VAL A 15 -18.68 -2.51 15.10
N ASP A 16 -19.59 -3.12 15.82
CA ASP A 16 -20.25 -2.50 16.96
C ASP A 16 -19.48 -2.88 18.22
N LEU A 17 -18.92 -1.87 18.90
CA LEU A 17 -18.16 -2.06 20.12
C LEU A 17 -19.00 -1.80 21.37
N GLU A 18 -20.25 -1.33 21.25
CA GLU A 18 -21.12 -1.01 22.38
C GLU A 18 -21.55 -2.27 23.16
N GLY A 19 -21.59 -3.44 22.50
CA GLY A 19 -21.91 -4.73 23.14
C GLY A 19 -20.80 -5.32 24.02
N VAL A 20 -19.57 -4.79 23.96
CA VAL A 20 -18.40 -5.36 24.68
C VAL A 20 -18.51 -5.18 26.19
N HIS A 21 -19.26 -4.18 26.67
CA HIS A 21 -19.41 -3.93 28.10
C HIS A 21 -20.32 -4.95 28.81
N ASN A 22 -21.13 -5.72 28.07
CA ASN A 22 -22.14 -6.62 28.64
C ASN A 22 -21.90 -8.11 28.38
N ASN A 23 -20.89 -8.47 27.57
CA ASN A 23 -20.62 -9.86 27.22
C ASN A 23 -19.39 -10.39 27.97
N LYS A 24 -19.57 -11.44 28.78
CA LYS A 24 -18.53 -12.00 29.67
C LYS A 24 -17.36 -12.66 28.93
N ASP A 25 -17.49 -12.88 27.63
CA ASP A 25 -16.52 -13.63 26.82
C ASP A 25 -15.57 -12.72 26.00
N GLY A 26 -15.72 -11.39 26.05
CA GLY A 26 -14.85 -10.44 25.34
C GLY A 26 -14.95 -10.51 23.80
N LEU A 27 -15.90 -11.25 23.25
CA LEU A 27 -16.13 -11.38 21.82
C LEU A 27 -16.91 -10.18 21.28
N VAL A 28 -16.31 -9.48 20.31
CA VAL A 28 -16.97 -8.42 19.56
C VAL A 28 -17.90 -9.05 18.53
N GLU A 29 -19.19 -8.74 18.61
CA GLU A 29 -20.15 -9.20 17.59
C GLU A 29 -19.94 -8.41 16.30
N ILE A 30 -19.35 -9.06 15.31
CA ILE A 30 -19.14 -8.47 14.00
C ILE A 30 -20.46 -8.56 13.23
N SER A 31 -21.27 -7.51 13.30
CA SER A 31 -22.46 -7.43 12.45
C SER A 31 -22.04 -7.24 10.98
N THR A 32 -22.10 -8.30 10.18
CA THR A 32 -21.87 -8.23 8.74
C THR A 32 -23.09 -7.66 8.04
N LYS A 33 -23.43 -6.41 8.33
CA LYS A 33 -24.43 -5.69 7.52
C LYS A 33 -23.74 -5.32 6.22
N LEU A 34 -23.90 -6.14 5.18
CA LEU A 34 -23.41 -5.82 3.83
C LEU A 34 -24.02 -4.48 3.40
N MET A 35 -23.21 -3.43 3.46
CA MET A 35 -23.59 -2.11 2.98
C MET A 35 -23.53 -2.15 1.45
N GLY A 36 -24.61 -2.63 0.82
CA GLY A 36 -24.83 -2.53 -0.62
C GLY A 36 -24.78 -3.87 -1.36
N GLN A 37 -25.78 -4.06 -2.22
CA GLN A 37 -25.99 -5.19 -3.12
C GLN A 37 -24.94 -5.34 -4.25
N GLN A 38 -23.80 -4.65 -4.18
CA GLN A 38 -22.80 -4.61 -5.26
C GLN A 38 -21.71 -5.68 -5.14
N ASN A 39 -22.13 -6.86 -4.72
CA ASN A 39 -21.30 -8.04 -4.49
C ASN A 39 -20.80 -8.72 -5.79
N ARG A 40 -20.59 -7.98 -6.89
CA ARG A 40 -20.36 -8.56 -8.22
C ARG A 40 -18.88 -8.66 -8.61
N VAL A 41 -17.97 -8.03 -7.88
CA VAL A 41 -16.55 -8.04 -8.24
C VAL A 41 -15.82 -9.09 -7.41
N LYS A 42 -15.47 -10.21 -8.04
CA LYS A 42 -14.53 -11.18 -7.48
C LYS A 42 -13.13 -10.59 -7.56
N VAL A 43 -12.55 -10.28 -6.41
CA VAL A 43 -11.19 -9.75 -6.29
C VAL A 43 -10.24 -10.85 -5.83
N HIS A 44 -8.95 -10.67 -6.10
CA HIS A 44 -7.88 -11.41 -5.48
C HIS A 44 -7.76 -11.05 -4.00
N ARG A 45 -7.00 -11.81 -3.21
CA ARG A 45 -7.00 -11.69 -1.75
C ARG A 45 -6.43 -10.35 -1.26
N GLU A 46 -5.67 -9.66 -2.09
CA GLU A 46 -4.97 -8.42 -1.75
C GLU A 46 -5.66 -7.19 -2.34
N PHE A 47 -5.66 -6.10 -1.57
CA PHE A 47 -6.14 -4.78 -1.96
C PHE A 47 -5.34 -3.70 -1.25
N LYS A 48 -5.29 -2.50 -1.82
CA LYS A 48 -4.60 -1.33 -1.24
C LYS A 48 -5.61 -0.24 -0.96
N VAL A 49 -5.48 0.42 0.19
CA VAL A 49 -6.39 1.50 0.59
C VAL A 49 -5.68 2.84 0.45
N CYS A 50 -6.36 3.83 -0.11
CA CYS A 50 -5.94 5.23 -0.09
C CYS A 50 -7.19 6.12 -0.06
N ASP A 51 -7.30 6.99 0.95
CA ASP A 51 -8.40 7.96 1.09
C ASP A 51 -9.81 7.36 0.94
N GLY A 52 -10.02 6.16 1.50
CA GLY A 52 -11.29 5.45 1.41
C GLY A 52 -11.58 4.79 0.05
N LEU A 53 -10.71 4.95 -0.95
CA LEU A 53 -10.72 4.17 -2.19
C LEU A 53 -9.91 2.88 -2.03
N LEU A 54 -10.36 1.83 -2.71
CA LEU A 54 -9.71 0.53 -2.74
C LEU A 54 -9.15 0.26 -4.13
N LEU A 55 -7.86 0.00 -4.23
CA LEU A 55 -7.23 -0.59 -5.40
C LEU A 55 -7.23 -2.10 -5.24
N CYS A 56 -8.02 -2.79 -6.05
CA CYS A 56 -8.18 -4.24 -6.01
C CYS A 56 -7.68 -4.89 -7.30
N PHE A 57 -7.40 -6.18 -7.25
CA PHE A 57 -6.95 -6.96 -8.40
C PHE A 57 -7.93 -8.08 -8.70
N ARG A 58 -8.13 -8.43 -9.96
CA ARG A 58 -8.86 -9.65 -10.33
C ARG A 58 -7.92 -10.86 -10.32
N LYS A 59 -8.48 -12.07 -10.41
CA LYS A 59 -7.70 -13.31 -10.56
C LYS A 59 -6.76 -13.32 -11.77
N ASN A 60 -7.07 -12.52 -12.80
CA ASN A 60 -6.24 -12.38 -13.99
C ASN A 60 -5.20 -11.23 -13.86
N GLY A 61 -5.01 -10.67 -12.67
CA GLY A 61 -4.07 -9.57 -12.40
C GLY A 61 -4.61 -8.17 -12.73
N ASN A 62 -5.73 -8.04 -13.45
CA ASN A 62 -6.21 -6.72 -13.87
C ASN A 62 -6.62 -5.87 -12.65
N PRO A 63 -6.07 -4.65 -12.53
CA PRO A 63 -6.43 -3.72 -11.47
C PRO A 63 -7.78 -3.03 -11.71
N LEU A 64 -8.44 -2.67 -10.61
CA LEU A 64 -9.65 -1.85 -10.56
C LEU A 64 -9.61 -0.95 -9.33
N ILE A 65 -10.29 0.18 -9.42
CA ILE A 65 -10.51 1.08 -8.30
C ILE A 65 -11.96 0.96 -7.89
N TRP A 66 -12.19 0.72 -6.60
CA TRP A 66 -13.51 0.66 -6.02
C TRP A 66 -13.68 1.77 -4.98
N ASN A 67 -14.71 2.59 -5.17
CA ASN A 67 -15.26 3.44 -4.13
C ASN A 67 -16.38 2.65 -3.40
N PRO A 68 -16.10 2.07 -2.22
CA PRO A 68 -17.08 1.33 -1.45
C PRO A 68 -18.26 2.17 -0.98
N TYR A 69 -18.04 3.47 -0.69
CA TYR A 69 -19.06 4.36 -0.15
C TYR A 69 -20.12 4.73 -1.20
N LEU A 70 -19.67 5.05 -2.41
CA LEU A 70 -20.56 5.37 -3.54
C LEU A 70 -20.97 4.15 -4.35
N GLY A 71 -20.39 2.98 -4.07
CA GLY A 71 -20.61 1.79 -4.86
C GLY A 71 -20.17 1.94 -6.33
N GLN A 72 -19.04 2.62 -6.56
CA GLN A 72 -18.54 2.88 -7.91
C GLN A 72 -17.30 2.06 -8.18
N VAL A 73 -17.29 1.32 -9.28
CA VAL A 73 -16.15 0.53 -9.72
C VAL A 73 -15.63 1.11 -11.02
N ARG A 74 -14.33 1.38 -11.08
CA ARG A 74 -13.61 1.81 -12.28
C ARG A 74 -12.54 0.79 -12.64
N TRP A 75 -12.56 0.35 -13.89
CA TRP A 75 -11.54 -0.55 -14.44
C TRP A 75 -10.38 0.28 -14.95
N ILE A 76 -9.16 -0.10 -14.61
CA ILE A 76 -7.96 0.65 -14.98
C ILE A 76 -7.00 -0.25 -15.75
N GLU A 77 -7.50 -0.80 -16.86
CA GLU A 77 -6.76 -1.79 -17.65
C GLU A 77 -5.38 -1.24 -18.07
N PRO A 78 -4.27 -1.91 -17.72
CA PRO A 78 -2.94 -1.41 -18.02
C PRO A 78 -2.68 -1.43 -19.53
N LYS A 79 -1.85 -0.49 -20.02
CA LYS A 79 -1.48 -0.41 -21.45
C LYS A 79 -0.86 -1.69 -21.98
N ARG A 80 -0.06 -2.35 -21.15
CA ARG A 80 0.68 -3.57 -21.47
C ARG A 80 0.36 -4.63 -20.43
N LYS A 81 -0.11 -5.78 -20.89
CA LYS A 81 -0.18 -7.00 -20.07
C LYS A 81 1.11 -7.76 -20.27
N LEU A 82 1.94 -7.83 -19.24
CA LEU A 82 3.16 -8.62 -19.26
C LEU A 82 2.88 -9.92 -18.52
N TYR A 83 3.10 -11.05 -19.19
CA TYR A 83 2.83 -12.37 -18.64
C TYR A 83 3.94 -12.88 -17.70
N ILE A 84 5.07 -12.18 -17.61
CA ILE A 84 6.33 -12.67 -17.00
C ILE A 84 6.94 -11.68 -16.00
N SER A 85 6.49 -10.41 -15.93
CA SER A 85 7.05 -9.43 -15.00
C SER A 85 6.31 -9.46 -13.67
N ASP A 86 7.08 -9.41 -12.58
CA ASP A 86 6.54 -8.98 -11.29
C ASP A 86 6.10 -7.53 -11.44
N GLU A 87 4.96 -7.19 -10.83
CA GLU A 87 4.40 -5.84 -10.89
C GLU A 87 3.90 -5.44 -9.50
N THR A 88 4.20 -4.20 -9.11
CA THR A 88 3.67 -3.62 -7.88
C THR A 88 2.83 -2.41 -8.25
N TYR A 89 1.67 -2.28 -7.62
CA TYR A 89 0.86 -1.09 -7.73
C TYR A 89 0.77 -0.35 -6.40
N CYS A 90 0.57 0.95 -6.46
CA CYS A 90 0.26 1.76 -5.31
C CYS A 90 -0.62 2.95 -5.71
N MET A 91 -1.38 3.49 -4.76
CA MET A 91 -2.38 4.53 -5.00
C MET A 91 -2.19 5.70 -4.06
N GLY A 92 -2.27 6.90 -4.62
CA GLY A 92 -2.08 8.16 -3.92
C GLY A 92 -2.88 9.28 -4.57
N TYR A 93 -2.68 10.51 -4.11
CA TYR A 93 -3.30 11.70 -4.68
C TYR A 93 -2.36 12.90 -4.63
N ASP A 94 -2.52 13.82 -5.57
CA ASP A 94 -1.79 15.08 -5.56
C ASP A 94 -2.49 16.16 -4.72
N ASN A 95 -1.86 17.33 -4.61
CA ASN A 95 -2.40 18.50 -3.91
C ASN A 95 -3.73 19.04 -4.45
N LYS A 96 -4.21 18.57 -5.61
CA LYS A 96 -5.54 18.88 -6.16
C LYS A 96 -6.55 17.78 -5.84
N ASN A 97 -6.23 16.87 -4.92
CA ASN A 97 -6.96 15.64 -4.60
C ASN A 97 -7.26 14.79 -5.84
N THR A 98 -6.40 14.88 -6.87
CA THR A 98 -6.50 14.01 -8.04
C THR A 98 -5.80 12.70 -7.70
N HIS A 99 -6.61 11.67 -7.55
CA HIS A 99 -6.13 10.32 -7.30
C HIS A 99 -5.38 9.78 -8.52
N LYS A 100 -4.32 9.03 -8.25
CA LYS A 100 -3.46 8.41 -9.25
C LYS A 100 -3.01 7.03 -8.78
N VAL A 101 -2.70 6.16 -9.73
CA VAL A 101 -2.15 4.83 -9.45
C VAL A 101 -0.79 4.72 -10.13
N LEU A 102 0.24 4.46 -9.33
CA LEU A 102 1.58 4.17 -9.82
C LEU A 102 1.74 2.65 -9.95
N ARG A 103 2.25 2.22 -11.10
CA ARG A 103 2.61 0.83 -11.42
C ARG A 103 4.11 0.75 -11.63
N LEU A 104 4.76 -0.19 -10.94
CA LEU A 104 6.16 -0.54 -11.07
C LEU A 104 6.22 -1.87 -11.82
N LEU A 105 6.87 -1.88 -12.98
CA LEU A 105 7.07 -3.09 -13.79
C LEU A 105 8.53 -3.51 -13.70
N TYR A 106 8.77 -4.68 -13.13
CA TYR A 106 10.12 -5.20 -12.92
C TYR A 106 10.56 -6.05 -14.12
N SER A 107 11.73 -5.74 -14.68
CA SER A 107 12.34 -6.47 -15.80
C SER A 107 13.82 -6.66 -15.53
N GLY A 108 14.18 -7.82 -14.99
CA GLY A 108 15.53 -8.10 -14.52
C GLY A 108 15.97 -7.09 -13.44
N SER A 109 17.04 -6.36 -13.69
CA SER A 109 17.54 -5.30 -12.79
C SER A 109 16.92 -3.92 -13.04
N THR A 110 15.98 -3.79 -13.97
CA THR A 110 15.37 -2.51 -14.35
C THR A 110 13.92 -2.43 -13.89
N VAL A 111 13.48 -1.22 -13.53
CA VAL A 111 12.09 -0.94 -13.16
C VAL A 111 11.56 0.16 -14.06
N GLN A 112 10.44 -0.12 -14.73
CA GLN A 112 9.68 0.89 -15.48
C GLN A 112 8.52 1.37 -14.63
N TYR A 113 8.19 2.65 -14.76
CA TYR A 113 7.11 3.28 -14.00
C TYR A 113 6.02 3.77 -14.95
N GLU A 114 4.79 3.36 -14.69
CA GLU A 114 3.59 3.87 -15.36
C GLU A 114 2.68 4.54 -14.32
N MET A 115 2.05 5.64 -14.70
CA MET A 115 1.08 6.34 -13.86
C MET A 115 -0.27 6.37 -14.56
N TYR A 116 -1.31 5.98 -13.83
CA TYR A 116 -2.70 6.17 -14.22
C TYR A 116 -3.28 7.37 -13.49
N ASP A 117 -3.86 8.30 -14.24
CA ASP A 117 -4.54 9.47 -13.70
C ASP A 117 -6.05 9.28 -13.79
N LEU A 118 -6.74 9.34 -12.65
CA LEU A 118 -8.19 9.08 -12.59
C LEU A 118 -9.01 10.18 -13.25
N LYS A 119 -8.49 11.41 -13.30
CA LYS A 119 -9.16 12.56 -13.89
C LYS A 119 -9.12 12.49 -15.41
N SER A 120 -7.97 12.14 -15.99
CA SER A 120 -7.84 11.97 -17.44
C SER A 120 -8.23 10.58 -17.94
N ASP A 121 -8.49 9.64 -17.01
CA ASP A 121 -8.85 8.26 -17.31
C ASP A 121 -7.81 7.55 -18.19
N SER A 122 -6.53 7.82 -17.96
CA SER A 122 -5.48 7.37 -18.87
C SER A 122 -4.17 7.03 -18.17
N TRP A 123 -3.48 6.04 -18.74
CA TRP A 123 -2.13 5.67 -18.38
C TRP A 123 -1.11 6.52 -19.14
N ARG A 124 0.02 6.82 -18.51
CA ARG A 124 1.20 7.41 -19.14
C ARG A 124 2.47 6.82 -18.57
N ASP A 125 3.53 6.85 -19.37
CA ASP A 125 4.85 6.47 -18.91
C ASP A 125 5.37 7.56 -17.97
N LEU A 126 5.98 7.16 -16.87
CA LEU A 126 6.53 8.07 -15.88
C LEU A 126 8.06 8.01 -15.93
N ALA A 127 8.67 9.09 -16.42
CA ALA A 127 10.12 9.25 -16.40
C ALA A 127 10.57 9.69 -14.99
N VAL A 128 10.79 8.71 -14.11
CA VAL A 128 11.30 8.93 -12.75
C VAL A 128 12.61 8.18 -12.55
N THR A 129 13.57 8.83 -11.89
CA THR A 129 14.79 8.22 -11.41
C THR A 129 14.59 7.73 -9.99
N CYS A 130 14.92 6.46 -9.72
CA CYS A 130 14.94 5.91 -8.38
C CYS A 130 16.37 5.43 -8.08
N ASP A 131 17.02 6.03 -7.09
CA ASP A 131 18.35 5.63 -6.63
C ASP A 131 18.31 4.38 -5.73
N TRP A 132 17.10 3.86 -5.49
CA TRP A 132 16.81 2.74 -4.61
C TRP A 132 16.14 1.59 -5.36
N THR A 133 16.40 0.38 -4.89
CA THR A 133 15.73 -0.84 -5.29
C THR A 133 14.60 -1.13 -4.30
N ILE A 134 13.37 -1.10 -4.81
CA ILE A 134 12.19 -1.59 -4.10
C ILE A 134 12.01 -3.06 -4.50
N GLN A 135 11.92 -3.95 -3.54
CA GLN A 135 11.70 -5.37 -3.81
C GLN A 135 10.22 -5.61 -4.14
N HIS A 136 9.93 -6.31 -5.24
CA HIS A 136 8.55 -6.50 -5.74
C HIS A 136 7.61 -7.20 -4.74
N TYR A 137 8.17 -8.04 -3.86
CA TYR A 137 7.43 -8.75 -2.81
C TYR A 137 7.18 -7.91 -1.55
N ARG A 138 7.78 -6.72 -1.42
CA ARG A 138 7.54 -5.83 -0.29
C ARG A 138 6.40 -4.87 -0.61
N GLU A 139 5.39 -4.85 0.25
CA GLU A 139 4.27 -3.94 0.10
C GLU A 139 4.61 -2.53 0.56
N GLY A 140 4.24 -1.54 -0.25
CA GLY A 140 4.23 -0.14 0.17
C GLY A 140 2.97 0.22 0.97
N LEU A 141 3.11 1.19 1.86
CA LEU A 141 2.01 1.73 2.66
C LEU A 141 1.58 3.09 2.09
N SER A 142 0.27 3.28 1.88
CA SER A 142 -0.28 4.59 1.56
C SER A 142 -0.60 5.36 2.84
N LEU A 143 -0.11 6.60 2.93
CA LEU A 143 -0.37 7.50 4.05
C LEU A 143 -0.42 8.94 3.51
N LYS A 144 -1.51 9.66 3.83
CA LYS A 144 -1.72 11.07 3.40
C LYS A 144 -1.49 11.30 1.90
N GLY A 145 -1.96 10.36 1.08
CA GLY A 145 -1.89 10.45 -0.38
C GLY A 145 -0.53 10.09 -0.99
N ASN A 146 0.47 9.75 -0.17
CA ASN A 146 1.78 9.30 -0.64
C ASN A 146 2.05 7.85 -0.26
N ASN A 147 3.00 7.21 -0.94
CA ASN A 147 3.33 5.82 -0.66
C ASN A 147 4.75 5.65 -0.13
N TYR A 148 4.87 4.91 0.94
CA TYR A 148 6.11 4.66 1.67
C TYR A 148 6.58 3.23 1.44
N PHE A 149 7.87 3.07 1.21
CA PHE A 149 8.49 1.79 0.89
C PHE A 149 9.78 1.62 1.68
N VAL A 150 10.07 0.39 2.06
CA VAL A 150 11.41 -0.01 2.48
C VAL A 150 12.19 -0.42 1.24
N ALA A 151 13.33 0.22 1.02
CA ALA A 151 14.13 0.04 -0.17
C ALA A 151 15.63 -0.04 0.18
N GLN A 152 16.43 -0.54 -0.76
CA GLN A 152 17.89 -0.66 -0.64
C GLN A 152 18.58 0.24 -1.65
N ARG A 153 19.79 0.74 -1.38
CA ARG A 153 20.50 1.60 -2.32
C ARG A 153 21.20 0.79 -3.40
N VAL A 154 21.12 1.22 -4.67
CA VAL A 154 21.66 0.48 -5.82
C VAL A 154 23.21 0.38 -5.83
N LYS A 155 23.92 1.33 -5.18
CA LYS A 155 25.37 1.53 -5.37
C LYS A 155 26.27 0.99 -4.26
N GLU A 156 25.74 0.47 -3.17
CA GLU A 156 26.53 0.05 -2.01
C GLU A 156 26.57 -1.49 -1.94
N VAL A 157 27.45 -2.10 -2.74
CA VAL A 157 27.67 -3.57 -2.76
C VAL A 157 28.14 -4.09 -1.38
N ASP A 158 28.73 -3.21 -0.56
CA ASP A 158 29.29 -3.55 0.75
C ASP A 158 28.47 -3.06 1.96
N GLN A 159 27.40 -2.28 1.76
CA GLN A 159 26.53 -1.80 2.84
C GLN A 159 25.08 -2.13 2.54
N MET A 160 24.57 -3.16 3.22
CA MET A 160 23.19 -3.65 3.13
C MET A 160 22.22 -2.76 3.92
N GLY A 161 22.32 -1.44 3.75
CA GLY A 161 21.46 -0.47 4.41
C GLY A 161 20.04 -0.51 3.84
N GLU A 162 19.06 -0.54 4.72
CA GLU A 162 17.66 -0.31 4.36
C GLU A 162 17.28 1.16 4.56
N TYR A 163 16.40 1.65 3.71
CA TYR A 163 15.99 3.04 3.68
C TYR A 163 14.48 3.09 3.58
N LEU A 164 13.87 3.97 4.37
CA LEU A 164 12.50 4.37 4.13
C LEU A 164 12.49 5.45 3.05
N ILE A 165 11.78 5.19 1.97
CA ILE A 165 11.55 6.14 0.89
C ILE A 165 10.06 6.39 0.69
N CYS A 166 9.74 7.54 0.11
CA CYS A 166 8.39 7.95 -0.20
C CYS A 166 8.28 8.29 -1.68
N PHE A 167 7.29 7.72 -2.38
CA PHE A 167 6.83 8.28 -3.64
C PHE A 167 5.81 9.38 -3.36
N ASP A 168 6.19 10.62 -3.65
CA ASP A 168 5.33 11.79 -3.52
C ASP A 168 4.50 11.99 -4.79
N PHE A 169 3.19 11.83 -4.70
CA PHE A 169 2.26 11.93 -5.84
C PHE A 169 2.03 13.35 -6.33
N THR A 170 2.38 14.35 -5.52
CA THR A 170 2.31 15.77 -5.91
C THR A 170 3.49 16.13 -6.80
N SER A 171 4.71 15.73 -6.43
CA SER A 171 5.91 16.00 -7.24
C SER A 171 6.25 14.89 -8.24
N GLU A 172 5.59 13.73 -8.12
CA GLU A 172 5.79 12.52 -8.92
C GLU A 172 7.22 11.99 -8.86
N ARG A 173 7.81 12.00 -7.67
CA ARG A 173 9.21 11.62 -7.43
C ARG A 173 9.37 10.79 -6.17
N PHE A 174 10.38 9.92 -6.20
CA PHE A 174 10.88 9.28 -5.00
C PHE A 174 11.69 10.26 -4.15
N ARG A 175 11.50 10.19 -2.84
CA ARG A 175 12.20 10.96 -1.84
C ARG A 175 12.73 10.02 -0.78
N HIS A 176 13.92 10.32 -0.29
CA HIS A 176 14.43 9.71 0.94
C HIS A 176 13.65 10.26 2.15
N CYS A 177 13.35 9.39 3.12
CA CYS A 177 12.71 9.79 4.38
C CYS A 177 13.57 9.49 5.59
N LEU A 178 14.13 8.29 5.68
CA LEU A 178 14.87 7.84 6.85
C LEU A 178 15.85 6.72 6.50
N ASP A 179 17.04 6.77 7.08
CA ASP A 179 17.97 5.63 7.11
C ASP A 179 17.52 4.64 8.19
N LEU A 180 17.18 3.43 7.80
CA LEU A 180 16.84 2.36 8.73
C LEU A 180 18.17 1.70 9.10
N GLN A 181 18.59 1.87 10.36
CA GLN A 181 19.96 1.55 10.77
C GLN A 181 20.42 0.15 10.32
N SER A 182 21.58 0.14 9.67
CA SER A 182 22.28 -0.98 9.04
C SER A 182 22.83 -1.99 10.05
N ASN A 183 21.95 -2.70 10.75
CA ASN A 183 22.30 -3.95 11.43
C ASN A 183 21.34 -5.09 11.04
N SER A 184 20.58 -4.91 9.95
CA SER A 184 19.68 -5.95 9.46
C SER A 184 20.51 -7.16 9.04
N ARG A 185 20.52 -8.20 9.87
CA ARG A 185 21.10 -9.50 9.48
C ARG A 185 20.22 -10.11 8.40
N ASN A 186 20.79 -11.05 7.67
CA ASN A 186 20.05 -11.79 6.66
C ASN A 186 18.83 -12.47 7.32
N GLY A 187 17.61 -12.01 7.00
CA GLY A 187 16.36 -12.48 7.63
C GLY A 187 15.59 -11.45 8.45
N ASP A 188 16.16 -10.27 8.69
CA ASP A 188 15.44 -9.18 9.36
C ASP A 188 14.39 -8.56 8.41
N SER A 189 13.24 -8.16 8.96
CA SER A 189 12.12 -7.62 8.20
C SER A 189 11.60 -6.34 8.85
N VAL A 190 11.28 -5.35 8.01
CA VAL A 190 10.64 -4.10 8.43
C VAL A 190 9.21 -4.10 7.93
N ILE A 191 8.27 -3.97 8.86
CA ILE A 191 6.85 -3.86 8.56
C ILE A 191 6.42 -2.41 8.76
N LEU A 192 5.73 -1.87 7.76
CA LEU A 192 5.15 -0.53 7.80
C LEU A 192 3.68 -0.61 8.22
N SER A 193 3.25 0.33 9.07
CA SER A 193 1.85 0.48 9.46
C SER A 193 1.48 1.95 9.65
N SER A 194 0.19 2.26 9.64
CA SER A 194 -0.31 3.60 9.97
C SER A 194 -0.93 3.61 11.37
N VAL A 195 -0.68 4.69 12.11
CA VAL A 195 -1.36 4.97 13.38
C VAL A 195 -2.39 6.06 13.12
N ARG A 196 -3.67 5.70 13.24
CA ARG A 196 -4.82 6.59 13.03
C ARG A 196 -4.83 7.30 11.67
N ASP A 197 -4.19 6.70 10.65
CA ASP A 197 -4.00 7.29 9.32
C ASP A 197 -3.25 8.64 9.31
N GLU A 198 -2.56 8.96 10.41
CA GLU A 198 -1.88 10.25 10.61
C GLU A 198 -0.36 10.11 10.67
N GLN A 199 0.11 8.99 11.20
CA GLN A 199 1.52 8.72 11.49
C GLN A 199 1.95 7.37 10.91
N LEU A 200 3.23 7.29 10.55
CA LEU A 200 3.87 6.06 10.12
C LEU A 200 4.50 5.37 11.33
N ALA A 201 4.19 4.09 11.53
CA ALA A 201 4.86 3.22 12.47
C ALA A 201 5.71 2.19 11.73
N LEU A 202 6.88 1.90 12.29
CA LEU A 202 7.79 0.88 11.77
C LEU A 202 8.03 -0.16 12.84
N LEU A 203 7.84 -1.43 12.48
CA LEU A 203 8.20 -2.56 13.31
C LEU A 203 9.42 -3.25 12.71
N PHE A 204 10.48 -3.34 13.50
CA PHE A 204 11.68 -4.11 13.17
C PHE A 204 11.54 -5.51 13.78
N TYR A 205 11.64 -6.53 12.94
CA TYR A 205 11.67 -7.93 13.36
C TYR A 205 13.01 -8.54 13.02
N SER A 206 13.72 -9.03 14.03
CA SER A 206 14.95 -9.83 13.87
C SER A 206 14.74 -11.22 14.46
N VAL A 207 15.27 -12.23 13.78
CA VAL A 207 15.07 -13.65 14.12
C VAL A 207 15.65 -14.01 15.50
N ASP A 208 16.54 -13.19 16.06
CA ASP A 208 17.26 -13.48 17.31
C ASP A 208 16.91 -12.60 18.53
N THR A 209 16.05 -11.58 18.44
CA THR A 209 15.79 -10.71 19.62
C THR A 209 14.38 -10.10 19.73
N LYS A 210 14.00 -9.93 21.01
CA LYS A 210 12.78 -9.36 21.60
C LYS A 210 12.20 -8.16 20.82
N ILE A 211 10.88 -8.15 20.66
CA ILE A 211 10.10 -7.09 19.98
C ILE A 211 10.36 -5.73 20.66
N GLU A 212 10.97 -4.79 19.95
CA GLU A 212 11.08 -3.38 20.35
C GLU A 212 10.24 -2.52 19.40
N ALA A 213 9.18 -1.90 19.93
CA ALA A 213 8.39 -0.92 19.21
C ALA A 213 9.00 0.47 19.42
N ASN A 214 9.50 1.10 18.37
CA ASN A 214 9.99 2.47 18.42
C ASN A 214 8.89 3.43 17.95
N GLU A 215 8.31 4.19 18.89
CA GLU A 215 7.49 5.35 18.54
C GLU A 215 8.42 6.50 18.09
N LEU A 216 8.41 6.81 16.79
CA LEU A 216 9.13 7.98 16.26
C LEU A 216 8.26 9.23 16.44
N THR A 217 8.65 10.09 17.38
CA THR A 217 8.10 11.45 17.51
C THR A 217 8.96 12.42 16.70
N TRP A 218 8.32 13.19 15.82
CA TRP A 218 9.01 14.19 14.99
C TRP A 218 9.28 15.47 15.80
N ILE A 219 10.52 15.95 15.74
CA ILE A 219 10.86 17.34 16.05
C ILE A 219 10.91 18.08 14.72
N ASN A 220 9.99 19.04 14.53
CA ASN A 220 10.04 19.97 13.41
C ASN A 220 11.24 20.90 13.58
N SER A 221 12.09 21.00 12.56
CA SER A 221 13.03 22.11 12.36
C SER A 221 12.63 22.89 11.12
#